data_AF-A0A351VFQ7-F1
#
_entry.id   AF-A0A351VFQ7-F1
#
_cell.length_a   1.000
_cell.length_b   1.000
_cell.length_c   1.000
_cell.angle_alpha   90.00
_cell.angle_beta   90.00
_cell.angle_gamma   90.00
#
_symmetry.space_group_name_H-M   'P 1'
#
loop_
_entity.id
_entity.type
_entity.pdbx_description
1 polymer ?
#
loop_
_entity_poly.entity_id
_entity_poly.type
_entity_poly.pdbx_seq_one_letter_code
_entity_poly.pdbx_strand_id
1 'polypeptide(L)' 'MDAELGETEPEQDFVDVNEQDLISEYGDWGEYAKYPRSDWAYEVKNNDTSAGYWHWVANRIMNDGR' A
#
# COMPACT_ATOMS: atom_id res chain seq x y z
N MET A 1 -24.75 37.91 7.32
CA MET A 1 -23.37 37.44 7.04
C MET A 1 -23.32 36.15 7.82
N ASP A 2 -23.76 35.08 7.18
CA ASP A 2 -23.99 33.81 7.85
C ASP A 2 -23.10 32.83 7.11
N ALA A 3 -21.91 32.64 7.66
CA ALA A 3 -20.96 31.67 7.14
C ALA A 3 -21.52 30.29 7.44
N GLU A 4 -21.84 29.56 6.37
CA GLU A 4 -22.11 28.12 6.40
C GLU A 4 -20.86 27.41 6.93
N LEU A 5 -20.91 26.96 8.18
CA LEU A 5 -19.89 26.08 8.72
C LEU A 5 -20.13 24.70 8.12
N GLY A 6 -19.32 24.41 7.09
CA GLY A 6 -19.32 23.16 6.35
C GLY A 6 -19.33 21.95 7.28
N GLU A 7 -20.22 21.03 6.96
CA GLU A 7 -20.27 19.69 7.52
C GLU A 7 -18.89 19.05 7.31
N THR A 8 -18.17 18.79 8.41
CA THR A 8 -16.92 18.03 8.34
C THR A 8 -17.26 16.62 7.89
N GLU A 9 -16.96 16.31 6.63
CA GLU A 9 -17.13 15.00 6.05
C GLU A 9 -16.41 13.95 6.92
N PRO A 10 -17.03 12.78 7.19
CA PRO A 10 -16.44 11.77 8.06
C PRO A 10 -15.13 11.30 7.45
N GLU A 11 -14.03 11.48 8.18
CA GLU A 11 -12.71 10.94 7.88
C GLU A 11 -12.87 9.43 7.67
N GLN A 12 -12.85 9.02 6.40
CA GLN A 12 -13.08 7.63 6.05
C GLN A 12 -11.92 6.81 6.65
N ASP A 13 -12.26 5.94 7.60
CA ASP A 13 -11.42 4.90 8.21
C ASP A 13 -11.03 3.80 7.18
N PHE A 14 -10.57 4.20 6.00
CA PHE A 14 -9.86 3.30 5.12
C PHE A 14 -8.41 3.28 5.61
N VAL A 15 -8.06 2.21 6.31
CA VAL A 15 -6.66 1.88 6.56
C VAL A 15 -6.07 1.46 5.22
N ASP A 16 -5.83 2.44 4.33
CA ASP A 16 -5.10 2.24 3.10
C ASP A 16 -3.66 1.90 3.51
N VAL A 17 -3.33 0.61 3.48
CA VAL A 17 -1.96 0.14 3.66
C VAL A 17 -1.12 0.81 2.59
N ASN A 18 -0.34 1.81 2.98
CA ASN A 18 0.45 2.60 2.06
C ASN A 18 1.93 2.17 2.11
N GLU A 19 2.68 2.54 1.09
CA GLU A 19 4.08 2.17 0.95
C GLU A 19 4.95 2.74 2.08
N GLN A 20 4.63 3.94 2.59
CA GLN A 20 5.42 4.59 3.63
C GLN A 20 5.30 3.88 4.98
N ASP A 21 4.12 3.36 5.32
CA ASP A 21 3.92 2.60 6.55
C ASP A 21 4.75 1.31 6.51
N LEU A 22 4.76 0.63 5.35
CA LEU A 22 5.59 -0.56 5.13
C LEU A 22 7.09 -0.23 5.18
N ILE A 23 7.53 0.87 4.55
CA ILE A 23 8.91 1.32 4.60
C ILE A 23 9.30 1.70 6.04
N SER A 24 8.43 2.35 6.79
CA SER A 24 8.70 2.74 8.18
C SER A 24 8.81 1.53 9.12
N GLU A 25 8.03 0.47 8.88
CA GLU A 25 8.01 -0.73 9.72
C GLU A 25 9.15 -1.71 9.37
N TYR A 26 9.40 -1.94 8.08
CA TYR A 26 10.34 -2.95 7.60
C TYR A 26 11.66 -2.37 7.09
N GLY A 27 11.73 -1.05 6.86
CA GLY A 27 12.86 -0.33 6.27
C GLY A 27 12.82 -0.29 4.73
N ASP A 28 13.54 0.65 4.10
CA ASP A 28 13.58 0.79 2.63
C ASP A 28 14.01 -0.50 1.90
N TRP A 29 14.94 -1.23 2.51
CA TRP A 29 15.47 -2.51 2.02
C TRP A 29 14.84 -3.72 2.70
N GLY A 30 13.80 -3.50 3.48
CA GLY A 30 13.02 -4.54 4.13
C GLY A 30 12.26 -5.44 3.16
N GLU A 31 11.62 -6.44 3.75
CA GLU A 31 10.81 -7.42 3.06
C GLU A 31 9.62 -7.81 3.94
N TYR A 32 8.46 -8.02 3.32
CA TYR A 32 7.28 -8.55 3.97
C TYR A 32 7.24 -10.08 3.85
N ALA A 33 7.21 -10.79 4.98
CA ALA A 33 7.42 -12.24 5.02
C ALA A 33 6.45 -13.07 4.15
N LYS A 34 5.21 -12.59 3.96
CA LYS A 34 4.21 -13.26 3.10
C LYS A 34 4.41 -12.97 1.61
N TYR A 35 5.06 -11.86 1.29
CA TYR A 35 5.25 -11.36 -0.08
C TYR A 35 6.73 -11.03 -0.31
N PRO A 36 7.58 -12.06 -0.44
CA PRO A 36 9.03 -11.87 -0.57
C PRO A 36 9.38 -11.17 -1.89
N ARG A 37 10.54 -10.50 -1.93
CA ARG A 37 11.06 -9.82 -3.13
C ARG A 37 11.29 -10.79 -4.29
N SER A 38 11.49 -12.08 -4.03
CA SER A 38 11.61 -13.11 -5.07
C SER A 38 10.34 -13.21 -5.91
N ASP A 39 9.17 -13.10 -5.30
CA ASP A 39 7.88 -13.23 -5.97
C ASP A 39 7.60 -11.97 -6.80
N TRP A 40 7.86 -10.79 -6.20
CA TRP A 40 7.85 -9.52 -6.93
C TRP A 40 8.79 -9.54 -8.14
N ALA A 41 10.04 -9.99 -7.95
CA ALA A 41 11.02 -10.05 -9.02
C ALA A 41 10.63 -11.04 -10.13
N TYR A 42 9.95 -12.14 -9.79
CA TYR A 42 9.38 -13.08 -10.75
C TYR A 42 8.31 -12.40 -11.62
N GLU A 43 7.38 -11.67 -11.00
CA GLU A 43 6.32 -10.93 -11.71
C GLU A 43 6.89 -9.79 -12.57
N VAL A 44 7.89 -9.07 -12.09
CA VAL A 44 8.58 -8.05 -12.88
C VAL A 44 9.27 -8.68 -14.10
N LYS A 45 9.96 -9.79 -13.90
CA LYS A 45 10.65 -10.51 -14.99
C LYS A 45 9.68 -11.02 -16.06
N ASN A 46 8.47 -11.41 -15.65
CA ASN A 46 7.44 -11.89 -16.57
C ASN A 46 6.61 -10.78 -17.21
N ASN A 47 6.85 -9.51 -16.86
CA ASN A 47 6.03 -8.35 -17.21
C ASN A 47 4.59 -8.41 -16.66
N ASP A 48 4.36 -9.14 -15.57
CA ASP A 48 3.08 -9.18 -14.87
C ASP A 48 2.87 -7.90 -14.02
N THR A 49 3.97 -7.26 -13.61
CA THR A 49 3.93 -5.99 -12.87
C THR A 49 5.10 -5.08 -13.24
N SER A 50 4.84 -3.77 -13.25
CA SER A 50 5.86 -2.72 -13.34
C SER A 50 5.94 -1.87 -12.06
N ALA A 51 5.23 -2.29 -11.00
CA ALA A 51 5.20 -1.58 -9.73
C ALA A 51 6.50 -1.76 -8.94
N GLY A 52 6.86 -0.76 -8.14
CA GLY A 52 7.91 -0.91 -7.13
C GLY A 52 7.53 -1.95 -6.08
N TYR A 53 8.52 -2.50 -5.35
CA TYR A 53 8.29 -3.58 -4.39
C TYR A 53 7.22 -3.23 -3.34
N TRP A 54 7.32 -2.07 -2.69
CA TRP A 54 6.38 -1.67 -1.64
C TRP A 54 4.96 -1.42 -2.18
N HIS A 55 4.84 -0.76 -3.34
CA HIS A 55 3.55 -0.63 -4.04
C HIS A 55 2.92 -1.99 -4.37
N TRP A 56 3.73 -2.94 -4.83
CA TRP A 56 3.28 -4.29 -5.12
C TRP A 56 2.82 -5.03 -3.86
N VAL A 57 3.56 -4.93 -2.75
CA VAL A 57 3.16 -5.50 -1.44
C VAL A 57 1.85 -4.89 -0.94
N ALA A 58 1.71 -3.56 -0.99
CA ALA A 58 0.49 -2.87 -0.56
C ALA A 58 -0.75 -3.37 -1.31
N ASN A 59 -0.65 -3.49 -2.64
CA ASN A 59 -1.73 -4.04 -3.47
C ASN A 59 -2.08 -5.49 -3.09
N ARG A 60 -1.08 -6.33 -2.76
CA ARG A 60 -1.31 -7.72 -2.32
C ARG A 60 -1.98 -7.79 -0.95
N ILE A 61 -1.58 -6.94 0.00
CA ILE A 61 -2.22 -6.86 1.32
C ILE A 61 -3.67 -6.41 1.17
N MET A 62 -3.92 -5.36 0.38
CA MET A 62 -5.27 -4.85 0.12
C MET A 62 -6.16 -5.89 -0.55
N ASN A 63 -5.63 -6.64 -1.53
CA ASN A 63 -6.37 -7.66 -2.25
C ASN A 63 -6.65 -8.91 -1.41
N ASP A 64 -5.75 -9.30 -0.50
CA ASP A 64 -5.93 -10.45 0.39
C ASP A 64 -6.86 -10.16 1.58
N GLY A 65 -7.12 -8.88 1.88
CA GLY A 65 -8.07 -8.45 2.91
C GLY A 65 -9.54 -8.38 2.45
N ARG A 66 -9.83 -8.74 1.19
CA ARG A 66 -11.19 -8.81 0.63
C ARG A 66 -11.77 -10.21 0.59
#